data_AF-A0A975DV54-F1
#
_entry.id   AF-A0A975DV54-F1
#
_cell.length_a   1.000
_cell.length_b   1.000
_cell.length_c   1.000
_cell.angle_alpha   90.00
_cell.angle_beta   90.00
_cell.angle_gamma   90.00
#
_symmetry.space_group_name_H-M   'P 1'
#
loop_
_entity.id
_entity.type
_entity.pdbx_description
1 polymer ?
#
loop_
_entity_poly.entity_id
_entity_poly.type
_entity_poly.pdbx_seq_one_letter_code
_entity_poly.pdbx_strand_id
1 'polypeptide(L)'
;MPGLWCFGIHLPIQVLAHVLLLALAMPALAQESGGQGAPFLCPAFPSDSPALDHWASPSRANAYDKVPAPCRSCDDPRNAGAKACTVRRFITSPLCAGGRCSDSQGEFMADRKADGGFVLQYDTRFQSPDRYPRAAGENCRFILWARDPVIGIEDVNGLSARNFWSDAYFASQSLVTPPFALDGLAFLAQSALNRSQHQLHIHIGTLAPPYLAAFAGLDPAAGDAVTRLHVNGYDARVRVFPVSPGSDPFASRDIGAIARGMLPGGASDLTTHGILAALVGGGSRLVVLVARRLDRVELNYKAPHACRLR
;
A
#
# COMPACT_ATOMS: atom_id res chain seq x y z
N MET A 1 -64.42 58.46 -4.86
CA MET A 1 -65.31 57.48 -5.53
C MET A 1 -64.53 56.20 -5.72
N PRO A 2 -64.93 55.09 -5.10
CA PRO A 2 -64.18 53.85 -5.10
C PRO A 2 -64.52 53.01 -6.34
N GLY A 3 -63.49 52.51 -7.02
CA GLY A 3 -63.61 51.46 -8.02
C GLY A 3 -62.97 50.20 -7.48
N LEU A 4 -63.80 49.23 -7.08
CA LEU A 4 -63.40 47.86 -6.74
C LEU A 4 -62.72 47.22 -7.96
N TRP A 5 -61.48 46.77 -7.80
CA TRP A 5 -60.88 45.77 -8.67
C TRP A 5 -60.50 44.56 -7.82
N CYS A 6 -61.27 43.49 -8.01
CA CYS A 6 -60.99 42.16 -7.49
C CYS A 6 -59.73 41.61 -8.16
N PHE A 7 -58.66 41.41 -7.39
CA PHE A 7 -57.60 40.47 -7.78
C PHE A 7 -57.75 39.20 -6.94
N GLY A 8 -58.31 38.18 -7.59
CA GLY A 8 -58.34 36.82 -7.09
C GLY A 8 -56.92 36.30 -6.89
N ILE A 9 -56.61 35.93 -5.66
CA ILE A 9 -55.40 35.20 -5.29
C ILE A 9 -55.60 33.76 -5.75
N HIS A 10 -55.18 33.45 -6.98
CA HIS A 10 -54.92 32.06 -7.37
C HIS A 10 -53.45 31.77 -7.09
N LEU A 11 -53.19 31.17 -5.92
CA LEU A 11 -51.97 30.42 -5.66
C LEU A 11 -51.99 29.17 -6.54
N PRO A 12 -51.08 29.00 -7.52
CA PRO A 12 -50.91 27.70 -8.15
C PRO A 12 -50.21 26.77 -7.15
N ILE A 13 -50.96 25.79 -6.66
CA ILE A 13 -50.49 24.59 -5.98
C ILE A 13 -49.63 23.78 -6.95
N GLN A 14 -48.40 24.23 -7.23
CA GLN A 14 -47.41 23.49 -8.03
C GLN A 14 -45.96 23.66 -7.55
N VAL A 15 -45.75 24.19 -6.34
CA VAL A 15 -44.39 24.31 -5.73
C VAL A 15 -44.15 23.27 -4.62
N LEU A 16 -45.12 22.39 -4.33
CA LEU A 16 -44.99 21.38 -3.26
C LEU A 16 -44.93 19.93 -3.78
N ALA A 17 -44.19 19.69 -4.87
CA ALA A 17 -43.94 18.34 -5.37
C ALA A 17 -42.52 18.10 -5.94
N HIS A 18 -41.58 19.04 -5.75
CA HIS A 18 -40.19 18.91 -6.22
C HIS A 18 -39.14 18.89 -5.09
N VAL A 19 -39.58 18.81 -3.83
CA VAL A 19 -38.68 18.68 -2.65
C VAL A 19 -38.67 17.24 -2.09
N LEU A 20 -39.42 16.31 -2.69
CA LEU A 20 -39.59 14.96 -2.15
C LEU A 20 -39.42 13.85 -3.21
N LEU A 21 -38.36 13.91 -4.02
CA LEU A 21 -37.96 12.79 -4.92
C LEU A 21 -36.48 12.89 -5.36
N LEU A 22 -35.60 13.34 -4.47
CA LEU A 22 -34.13 13.29 -4.65
C LEU A 22 -33.43 12.68 -3.43
N ALA A 23 -34.11 11.75 -2.74
CA ALA A 23 -33.58 10.99 -1.61
C ALA A 23 -33.41 9.47 -1.91
N LEU A 24 -33.58 9.04 -3.17
CA LEU A 24 -33.51 7.62 -3.54
C LEU A 24 -32.66 7.41 -4.80
N ALA A 25 -31.41 7.89 -4.75
CA ALA A 25 -30.33 7.37 -5.60
C ALA A 25 -28.97 7.68 -4.96
N MET A 26 -28.86 7.54 -3.63
CA MET A 26 -27.58 7.22 -3.05
C MET A 26 -27.37 5.74 -3.39
N PRO A 27 -26.32 5.35 -4.16
CA PRO A 27 -25.92 3.96 -4.08
C PRO A 27 -25.66 3.74 -2.60
N ALA A 28 -26.34 2.78 -2.00
CA ALA A 28 -25.88 2.21 -0.77
C ALA A 28 -24.39 1.95 -1.00
N LEU A 29 -23.53 2.74 -0.36
CA LEU A 29 -22.16 2.33 -0.10
C LEU A 29 -22.38 0.97 0.51
N ALA A 30 -22.10 -0.06 -0.28
CA ALA A 30 -22.19 -1.42 0.17
C ALA A 30 -21.42 -1.41 1.47
N GLN A 31 -22.15 -1.53 2.57
CA GLN A 31 -21.58 -1.80 3.86
C GLN A 31 -20.97 -3.17 3.62
N GLU A 32 -19.70 -3.16 3.21
CA GLU A 32 -18.92 -4.35 2.93
C GLU A 32 -18.91 -5.11 4.24
N SER A 33 -19.84 -6.05 4.35
CA SER A 33 -19.93 -6.97 5.46
C SER A 33 -18.53 -7.56 5.60
N GLY A 34 -17.88 -7.20 6.71
CA GLY A 34 -16.52 -7.60 7.06
C GLY A 34 -16.43 -9.09 7.33
N GLY A 35 -16.68 -9.89 6.30
CA GLY A 35 -16.39 -11.31 6.27
C GLY A 35 -14.89 -11.47 6.36
N GLN A 36 -14.42 -11.81 7.56
CA GLN A 36 -13.06 -12.19 7.86
C GLN A 36 -12.72 -13.43 7.01
N GLY A 37 -12.09 -13.22 5.85
CA GLY A 37 -11.40 -14.31 5.18
C GLY A 37 -10.21 -14.69 6.06
N ALA A 38 -10.26 -15.86 6.69
CA ALA A 38 -9.09 -16.41 7.37
C ALA A 38 -7.94 -16.55 6.35
N PRO A 39 -6.70 -16.29 6.75
CA PRO A 39 -5.56 -16.48 5.86
C PRO A 39 -5.46 -17.95 5.44
N PHE A 40 -5.17 -18.20 4.17
CA PHE A 40 -5.03 -19.56 3.65
C PHE A 40 -3.60 -20.06 3.89
N LEU A 41 -3.47 -21.15 4.63
CA LEU A 41 -2.25 -21.93 4.74
C LEU A 41 -2.15 -22.87 3.55
N CYS A 42 -1.06 -22.78 2.80
CA CYS A 42 -0.77 -23.71 1.73
C CYS A 42 -0.14 -24.98 2.31
N PRO A 43 -0.54 -26.19 1.84
CA PRO A 43 0.10 -27.42 2.27
C PRO A 43 1.60 -27.33 1.97
N ALA A 44 2.41 -27.71 2.96
CA ALA A 44 3.85 -27.75 2.81
C ALA A 44 4.22 -28.66 1.63
N PHE A 45 5.27 -28.29 0.90
CA PHE A 45 5.93 -29.23 -0.01
C PHE A 45 6.24 -30.53 0.74
N PRO A 46 6.10 -31.71 0.12
CA PRO A 46 6.52 -32.95 0.74
C PRO A 46 8.05 -32.95 0.87
N SER A 47 8.56 -32.54 2.02
CA SER A 47 9.93 -32.77 2.46
C SER A 47 9.96 -32.76 3.99
N ASP A 48 10.84 -33.58 4.57
CA ASP A 48 10.96 -33.87 6.01
C ASP A 48 11.44 -32.70 6.88
N SER A 49 11.14 -31.46 6.49
CA SER A 49 11.45 -30.23 7.22
C SER A 49 10.17 -29.69 7.89
N PRO A 50 10.25 -29.17 9.13
CA PRO A 50 9.11 -28.51 9.75
C PRO A 50 8.64 -27.37 8.85
N ALA A 51 7.38 -27.49 8.40
CA ALA A 51 6.73 -26.60 7.46
C ALA A 51 6.90 -25.13 7.89
N LEU A 52 7.48 -24.30 7.03
CA LEU A 52 7.22 -22.87 7.11
C LEU A 52 5.78 -22.69 6.67
N ASP A 53 4.91 -22.21 7.56
CA ASP A 53 3.51 -21.90 7.24
C ASP A 53 3.46 -20.95 6.03
N HIS A 54 3.05 -21.47 4.88
CA HIS A 54 3.04 -20.74 3.63
C HIS A 54 1.71 -20.01 3.47
N TRP A 55 1.74 -18.68 3.37
CA TRP A 55 0.53 -17.86 3.37
C TRP A 55 0.12 -17.40 1.97
N ALA A 56 -1.17 -17.54 1.65
CA ALA A 56 -1.78 -16.99 0.45
C ALA A 56 -2.85 -15.94 0.79
N SER A 57 -2.82 -14.82 0.05
CA SER A 57 -3.91 -13.84 0.03
C SER A 57 -5.20 -14.41 -0.56
N PRO A 58 -6.37 -14.18 0.07
CA PRO A 58 -7.67 -14.58 -0.46
C PRO A 58 -8.07 -13.80 -1.71
N SER A 59 -8.72 -14.49 -2.66
CA SER A 59 -9.14 -13.98 -3.96
C SER A 59 -10.11 -12.79 -3.95
N ARG A 60 -10.78 -12.48 -2.82
CA ARG A 60 -11.73 -11.35 -2.75
C ARG A 60 -11.06 -9.97 -2.85
N ALA A 61 -9.78 -9.84 -2.48
CA ALA A 61 -9.00 -8.62 -2.74
C ALA A 61 -8.58 -8.49 -4.23
N ASN A 62 -8.88 -9.50 -5.07
CA ASN A 62 -8.24 -9.73 -6.38
C ASN A 62 -9.18 -9.65 -7.59
N ALA A 63 -10.32 -8.96 -7.51
CA ALA A 63 -11.25 -8.89 -8.66
C ALA A 63 -10.63 -8.31 -9.95
N TYR A 64 -9.44 -7.69 -9.88
CA TYR A 64 -8.80 -6.99 -10.99
C TYR A 64 -7.37 -7.47 -11.36
N ASP A 65 -6.76 -8.43 -10.66
CA ASP A 65 -5.37 -8.86 -10.91
C ASP A 65 -5.24 -10.37 -11.17
N LYS A 66 -4.43 -10.73 -12.17
CA LYS A 66 -4.16 -12.09 -12.68
C LYS A 66 -3.31 -12.96 -11.73
N VAL A 67 -3.59 -12.92 -10.43
CA VAL A 67 -2.88 -13.74 -9.45
C VAL A 67 -3.26 -15.20 -9.68
N PRO A 68 -2.30 -16.15 -9.66
CA PRO A 68 -2.62 -17.58 -9.65
C PRO A 68 -3.61 -17.91 -8.51
N ALA A 69 -4.37 -18.99 -8.67
CA ALA A 69 -5.21 -19.51 -7.59
C ALA A 69 -4.39 -19.69 -6.31
N PRO A 70 -4.98 -19.50 -5.11
CA PRO A 70 -4.28 -19.66 -3.84
C PRO A 70 -3.47 -20.97 -3.83
N CYS A 71 -2.20 -20.88 -3.41
CA CYS A 71 -1.25 -21.99 -3.32
C CYS A 71 -0.70 -22.58 -4.63
N ARG A 72 -1.22 -22.23 -5.81
CA ARG A 72 -0.63 -22.66 -7.10
C ARG A 72 0.79 -22.14 -7.31
N SER A 73 1.13 -21.02 -6.68
CA SER A 73 2.51 -20.50 -6.68
C SER A 73 3.47 -21.40 -5.92
N CYS A 74 3.00 -22.19 -4.96
CA CYS A 74 3.82 -23.17 -4.28
C CYS A 74 4.31 -24.22 -5.29
N ASP A 75 3.46 -24.68 -6.22
CA ASP A 75 3.83 -25.71 -7.21
C ASP A 75 4.80 -25.26 -8.32
N ASP A 76 5.26 -23.99 -8.33
CA ASP A 76 6.18 -23.49 -9.35
C ASP A 76 7.59 -24.08 -9.16
N PRO A 77 8.20 -24.74 -10.18
CA PRO A 77 9.55 -25.29 -10.07
C PRO A 77 10.63 -24.28 -9.66
N ARG A 78 10.43 -22.98 -9.96
CA ARG A 78 11.34 -21.89 -9.54
C ARG A 78 11.32 -21.62 -8.04
N ASN A 79 10.28 -22.07 -7.36
CA ASN A 79 10.09 -21.96 -5.93
C ASN A 79 10.52 -23.22 -5.16
N ALA A 80 10.68 -24.36 -5.84
CA ALA A 80 11.05 -25.63 -5.21
C ALA A 80 12.38 -25.54 -4.42
N GLY A 81 13.40 -24.87 -4.97
CA GLY A 81 14.68 -24.65 -4.29
C GLY A 81 14.64 -23.63 -3.15
N ALA A 82 13.66 -22.72 -3.18
CA ALA A 82 13.50 -21.65 -2.18
C ALA A 82 12.49 -21.99 -1.07
N LYS A 83 11.77 -23.12 -1.20
CA LYS A 83 10.69 -23.54 -0.28
C LYS A 83 9.71 -22.38 0.00
N ALA A 84 9.27 -21.68 -1.04
CA ALA A 84 8.40 -20.51 -0.92
C ALA A 84 7.19 -20.62 -1.85
N CYS A 85 6.16 -19.81 -1.65
CA CYS A 85 5.02 -19.72 -2.57
C CYS A 85 5.02 -18.38 -3.32
N THR A 86 6.22 -17.89 -3.69
CA THR A 86 6.34 -16.57 -4.29
C THR A 86 5.80 -16.52 -5.71
N VAL A 87 5.08 -15.45 -6.04
CA VAL A 87 4.72 -15.16 -7.43
C VAL A 87 5.79 -14.25 -7.99
N ARG A 88 6.72 -14.81 -8.76
CA ARG A 88 7.66 -14.00 -9.55
C ARG A 88 6.89 -13.40 -10.72
N ARG A 89 6.50 -12.13 -10.62
CA ARG A 89 5.82 -11.40 -11.70
C ARG A 89 6.66 -11.39 -12.99
N PHE A 90 6.14 -10.71 -13.99
CA PHE A 90 6.83 -10.36 -15.23
C PHE A 90 8.26 -9.83 -15.04
N ILE A 91 8.62 -9.35 -13.86
CA ILE A 91 9.96 -8.84 -13.51
C ILE A 91 11.10 -9.86 -13.70
N THR A 92 10.83 -11.18 -13.69
CA THR A 92 11.84 -12.20 -14.01
C THR A 92 11.70 -12.77 -15.43
N SER A 93 10.87 -12.14 -16.27
CA SER A 93 10.70 -12.50 -17.68
C SER A 93 11.98 -12.19 -18.47
N PRO A 94 12.30 -12.96 -19.53
CA PRO A 94 13.34 -12.59 -20.49
C PRO A 94 13.17 -11.17 -21.06
N LEU A 95 11.93 -10.67 -21.13
CA LEU A 95 11.64 -9.30 -21.57
C LEU A 95 12.22 -8.23 -20.65
N CYS A 96 12.54 -8.58 -19.39
CA CYS A 96 13.18 -7.70 -18.41
C CYS A 96 14.69 -7.95 -18.27
N ALA A 97 15.30 -8.81 -19.09
CA ALA A 97 16.72 -9.16 -18.99
C ALA A 97 17.66 -7.96 -19.19
N GLY A 98 17.25 -6.95 -19.98
CA GLY A 98 17.98 -5.69 -20.15
C GLY A 98 17.91 -4.71 -18.97
N GLY A 99 17.21 -5.09 -17.89
CA GLY A 99 17.01 -4.25 -16.71
C GLY A 99 15.90 -3.21 -16.87
N ARG A 100 15.22 -3.16 -18.01
CA ARG A 100 14.00 -2.38 -18.23
C ARG A 100 13.00 -3.18 -19.05
N CYS A 101 11.73 -3.02 -18.74
CA CYS A 101 10.63 -3.66 -19.47
C CYS A 101 9.31 -2.94 -19.18
N SER A 102 8.25 -3.28 -19.90
CA SER A 102 6.92 -2.72 -19.69
C SER A 102 5.83 -3.74 -19.97
N ASP A 103 4.67 -3.54 -19.36
CA ASP A 103 3.44 -4.27 -19.66
C ASP A 103 2.22 -3.33 -19.60
N SER A 104 1.01 -3.88 -19.66
CA SER A 104 -0.24 -3.10 -19.61
C SER A 104 -0.52 -2.38 -18.28
N GLN A 105 0.29 -2.61 -17.24
CA GLN A 105 0.19 -1.95 -15.95
C GLN A 105 1.29 -0.91 -15.72
N GLY A 106 2.34 -0.88 -16.55
CA GLY A 106 3.33 0.18 -16.51
C GLY A 106 4.73 -0.21 -16.91
N GLU A 107 5.68 0.62 -16.49
CA GLU A 107 7.10 0.48 -16.79
C GLU A 107 7.85 -0.08 -15.58
N PHE A 108 8.88 -0.88 -15.83
CA PHE A 108 9.67 -1.54 -14.81
C PHE A 108 11.15 -1.28 -15.05
N MET A 109 11.89 -1.02 -13.97
CA MET A 109 13.34 -0.89 -13.99
C MET A 109 13.94 -1.73 -12.88
N ALA A 110 14.82 -2.65 -13.24
CA ALA A 110 15.58 -3.44 -12.30
C ALA A 110 16.81 -2.67 -11.82
N ASP A 111 17.03 -2.66 -10.51
CA ASP A 111 18.30 -2.26 -9.94
C ASP A 111 19.38 -3.25 -10.36
N ARG A 112 20.52 -2.71 -10.83
CA ARG A 112 21.61 -3.48 -11.43
C ARG A 112 22.63 -4.00 -10.41
N LYS A 113 22.38 -3.85 -9.11
CA LYS A 113 23.21 -4.48 -8.06
C LYS A 113 23.29 -5.98 -8.31
N ALA A 114 24.52 -6.50 -8.31
CA ALA A 114 24.85 -7.85 -8.78
C ALA A 114 24.18 -8.97 -7.95
N ASP A 115 24.00 -8.73 -6.64
CA ASP A 115 23.34 -9.65 -5.72
C ASP A 115 22.27 -8.91 -4.93
N GLY A 116 21.05 -9.44 -4.90
CA GLY A 116 19.93 -8.82 -4.18
C GLY A 116 19.64 -7.41 -4.71
N GLY A 117 18.96 -7.32 -5.86
CA GLY A 117 18.40 -6.08 -6.40
C GLY A 117 16.90 -5.94 -6.11
N PHE A 118 16.29 -4.82 -6.48
CA PHE A 118 14.84 -4.67 -6.52
C PHE A 118 14.38 -4.35 -7.94
N VAL A 119 13.07 -4.39 -8.18
CA VAL A 119 12.47 -3.84 -9.40
C VAL A 119 11.53 -2.72 -9.02
N LEU A 120 11.74 -1.54 -9.58
CA LEU A 120 10.85 -0.40 -9.43
C LEU A 120 9.85 -0.41 -10.58
N GLN A 121 8.56 -0.46 -10.25
CA GLN A 121 7.47 -0.26 -11.19
C GLN A 121 7.00 1.19 -11.13
N TYR A 122 6.90 1.85 -12.27
CA TYR A 122 6.05 3.02 -12.47
C TYR A 122 4.69 2.56 -12.99
N ASP A 123 3.67 2.63 -12.14
CA ASP A 123 2.33 2.11 -12.42
C ASP A 123 1.55 3.15 -13.23
N THR A 124 1.27 2.83 -14.50
CA THR A 124 0.61 3.74 -15.45
C THR A 124 -0.89 3.48 -15.58
N ARG A 125 -1.48 2.64 -14.72
CA ARG A 125 -2.92 2.31 -14.80
C ARG A 125 -3.84 3.55 -14.71
N PHE A 126 -3.37 4.63 -14.09
CA PHE A 126 -4.08 5.91 -14.04
C PHE A 126 -4.31 6.54 -15.43
N GLN A 127 -3.55 6.13 -16.46
CA GLN A 127 -3.72 6.57 -17.85
C GLN A 127 -4.93 5.91 -18.54
N SER A 128 -5.56 4.92 -17.90
CA SER A 128 -6.75 4.23 -18.43
C SER A 128 -7.83 4.13 -17.35
N PRO A 129 -8.42 5.26 -16.92
CA PRO A 129 -9.36 5.29 -15.78
C PRO A 129 -10.62 4.46 -16.01
N ASP A 130 -11.08 4.29 -17.25
CA ASP A 130 -12.23 3.44 -17.58
C ASP A 130 -11.98 1.96 -17.23
N ARG A 131 -10.73 1.51 -17.40
CA ARG A 131 -10.30 0.16 -17.06
C ARG A 131 -9.85 0.04 -15.61
N TYR A 132 -9.32 1.12 -15.03
CA TYR A 132 -8.79 1.15 -13.67
C TYR A 132 -9.34 2.34 -12.86
N PRO A 133 -10.63 2.33 -12.49
CA PRO A 133 -11.27 3.48 -11.82
C PRO A 133 -10.59 3.87 -10.50
N ARG A 134 -9.99 2.91 -9.78
CA ARG A 134 -9.27 3.17 -8.53
C ARG A 134 -7.99 3.99 -8.70
N ALA A 135 -7.45 4.08 -9.90
CA ALA A 135 -6.25 4.87 -10.20
C ALA A 135 -6.60 6.25 -10.81
N ALA A 136 -7.88 6.57 -10.94
CA ALA A 136 -8.31 7.80 -11.60
C ALA A 136 -7.79 9.05 -10.88
N GLY A 137 -7.15 9.94 -11.65
CA GLY A 137 -6.59 11.20 -11.15
C GLY A 137 -5.27 11.07 -10.38
N GLU A 138 -4.69 9.87 -10.28
CA GLU A 138 -3.31 9.67 -9.83
C GLU A 138 -2.31 10.07 -10.94
N ASN A 139 -1.08 10.42 -10.58
CA ASN A 139 -0.02 10.76 -11.55
C ASN A 139 1.41 10.45 -11.06
N CYS A 140 1.55 9.83 -9.89
CA CYS A 140 2.83 9.55 -9.26
C CYS A 140 2.76 8.29 -8.40
N ARG A 141 2.67 7.13 -9.05
CA ARG A 141 2.49 5.83 -8.39
C ARG A 141 3.64 4.89 -8.68
N PHE A 142 4.39 4.53 -7.64
CA PHE A 142 5.51 3.62 -7.75
C PHE A 142 5.37 2.45 -6.78
N ILE A 143 5.89 1.30 -7.21
CA ILE A 143 5.89 0.08 -6.41
C ILE A 143 7.28 -0.54 -6.51
N LEU A 144 7.94 -0.72 -5.37
CA LEU A 144 9.16 -1.51 -5.30
C LEU A 144 8.77 -2.98 -5.12
N TRP A 145 9.36 -3.85 -5.92
CA TRP A 145 9.21 -5.31 -5.85
C TRP A 145 10.53 -5.94 -5.43
N ALA A 146 10.49 -6.83 -4.43
CA ALA A 146 11.65 -7.66 -4.10
C ALA A 146 11.99 -8.61 -5.27
N ARG A 147 13.26 -8.69 -5.67
CA ARG A 147 13.71 -9.73 -6.62
C ARG A 147 13.95 -11.07 -5.93
N ASP A 148 14.34 -11.01 -4.67
CA ASP A 148 14.50 -12.15 -3.79
C ASP A 148 13.13 -12.81 -3.53
N PRO A 149 13.07 -14.13 -3.26
CA PRO A 149 11.83 -14.86 -3.05
C PRO A 149 11.24 -14.59 -1.67
N VAL A 150 10.93 -13.32 -1.38
CA VAL A 150 10.25 -12.90 -0.15
C VAL A 150 8.76 -12.80 -0.42
N ILE A 151 7.95 -13.52 0.34
CA ILE A 151 6.49 -13.61 0.09
C ILE A 151 5.78 -12.30 0.45
N GLY A 152 6.21 -11.66 1.54
CA GLY A 152 5.58 -10.50 2.13
C GLY A 152 6.19 -10.15 3.47
N ILE A 153 5.54 -9.26 4.22
CA ILE A 153 6.03 -8.80 5.53
C ILE A 153 5.98 -9.89 6.60
N GLU A 154 5.13 -10.90 6.44
CA GLU A 154 5.04 -12.06 7.34
C GLU A 154 6.20 -13.06 7.17
N ASP A 155 6.93 -13.00 6.06
CA ASP A 155 8.14 -13.80 5.83
C ASP A 155 9.33 -13.18 6.58
N VAL A 156 9.39 -13.41 7.89
CA VAL A 156 10.37 -12.76 8.79
C VAL A 156 11.82 -12.99 8.35
N ASN A 157 12.13 -14.22 7.93
CA ASN A 157 13.48 -14.58 7.51
C ASN A 157 13.84 -13.85 6.21
N GLY A 158 12.99 -13.93 5.19
CA GLY A 158 13.20 -13.22 3.93
C GLY A 158 13.25 -11.70 4.10
N LEU A 159 12.41 -11.15 4.98
CA LEU A 159 12.38 -9.72 5.28
C LEU A 159 13.65 -9.25 5.99
N SER A 160 14.21 -10.05 6.91
CA SER A 160 15.41 -9.69 7.68
C SER A 160 16.71 -9.75 6.86
N ALA A 161 16.72 -10.46 5.73
CA ALA A 161 17.89 -10.60 4.89
C ALA A 161 18.31 -9.27 4.23
N ARG A 162 17.40 -8.28 4.18
CA ARG A 162 17.63 -7.03 3.46
C ARG A 162 16.74 -5.87 3.90
N ASN A 163 17.28 -4.66 3.81
CA ASN A 163 16.54 -3.44 4.10
C ASN A 163 15.74 -2.91 2.89
N PHE A 164 14.58 -3.52 2.63
CA PHE A 164 13.69 -3.13 1.52
C PHE A 164 13.16 -1.68 1.62
N TRP A 165 13.06 -1.11 2.83
CA TRP A 165 12.64 0.28 3.00
C TRP A 165 13.74 1.28 2.63
N SER A 166 15.01 0.98 2.93
CA SER A 166 16.14 1.76 2.43
C SER A 166 16.21 1.72 0.90
N ASP A 167 15.98 0.55 0.29
CA ASP A 167 15.89 0.45 -1.18
C ASP A 167 14.71 1.27 -1.75
N ALA A 168 13.55 1.25 -1.10
CA ALA A 168 12.38 2.03 -1.53
C ALA A 168 12.64 3.54 -1.41
N TYR A 169 13.30 3.96 -0.33
CA TYR A 169 13.74 5.33 -0.14
C TYR A 169 14.73 5.76 -1.22
N PHE A 170 15.79 4.97 -1.45
CA PHE A 170 16.75 5.21 -2.53
C PHE A 170 16.05 5.35 -3.88
N ALA A 171 15.11 4.45 -4.21
CA ALA A 171 14.34 4.49 -5.43
C ALA A 171 13.55 5.82 -5.57
N SER A 172 12.83 6.22 -4.52
CA SER A 172 12.02 7.44 -4.51
C SER A 172 12.83 8.73 -4.71
N GLN A 173 14.09 8.74 -4.27
CA GLN A 173 14.96 9.90 -4.32
C GLN A 173 15.85 9.94 -5.57
N SER A 174 16.27 8.76 -6.05
CA SER A 174 17.33 8.66 -7.06
C SER A 174 16.84 8.16 -8.42
N LEU A 175 15.74 7.42 -8.45
CA LEU A 175 15.24 6.73 -9.65
C LEU A 175 13.92 7.31 -10.18
N VAL A 176 13.31 8.25 -9.44
CA VAL A 176 12.08 8.95 -9.83
C VAL A 176 12.39 10.40 -10.18
N THR A 177 11.71 10.94 -11.20
CA THR A 177 11.73 12.36 -11.55
C THR A 177 10.32 12.95 -11.60
N PRO A 178 10.06 14.08 -10.92
CA PRO A 178 10.92 14.68 -9.90
C PRO A 178 11.08 13.74 -8.68
N PRO A 179 12.17 13.84 -7.89
CA PRO A 179 12.25 13.13 -6.62
C PRO A 179 11.06 13.46 -5.73
N PHE A 180 10.60 12.49 -4.95
CA PHE A 180 9.56 12.76 -3.96
C PHE A 180 10.06 13.74 -2.91
N ALA A 181 9.23 14.74 -2.58
CA ALA A 181 9.49 15.60 -1.43
C ALA A 181 9.54 14.75 -0.15
N LEU A 182 10.50 15.05 0.74
CA LEU A 182 10.68 14.27 1.97
C LEU A 182 9.50 14.41 2.92
N ASP A 183 8.87 15.59 3.00
CA ASP A 183 7.72 15.79 3.86
C ASP A 183 6.50 15.05 3.32
N GLY A 184 6.03 14.07 4.08
CA GLY A 184 4.94 13.20 3.70
C GLY A 184 5.31 12.02 2.83
N LEU A 185 6.57 11.82 2.42
CA LEU A 185 6.99 10.62 1.69
C LEU A 185 6.70 9.38 2.52
N ALA A 186 6.00 8.40 1.94
CA ALA A 186 5.53 7.23 2.65
C ALA A 186 5.68 5.94 1.83
N PHE A 187 5.92 4.86 2.57
CA PHE A 187 6.21 3.51 2.10
C PHE A 187 5.27 2.54 2.79
N LEU A 188 4.42 1.84 2.03
CA LEU A 188 3.41 0.96 2.58
C LEU A 188 3.55 -0.47 2.04
N ALA A 189 3.68 -1.43 2.94
CA ALA A 189 3.61 -2.85 2.65
C ALA A 189 2.33 -3.43 3.27
N GLN A 190 1.48 -4.00 2.42
CA GLN A 190 0.21 -4.59 2.85
C GLN A 190 0.39 -5.98 3.43
N SER A 191 -0.46 -6.34 4.39
CA SER A 191 -0.50 -7.68 4.98
C SER A 191 -0.96 -8.73 3.98
N ALA A 192 -0.74 -10.01 4.32
CA ALA A 192 -1.16 -11.13 3.47
C ALA A 192 -2.66 -11.09 3.17
N LEU A 193 -3.48 -10.62 4.12
CA LEU A 193 -4.93 -10.52 3.95
C LEU A 193 -5.41 -9.31 3.12
N ASN A 194 -4.53 -8.37 2.78
CA ASN A 194 -4.92 -7.13 2.10
C ASN A 194 -4.13 -6.82 0.82
N ARG A 195 -3.27 -7.75 0.36
CA ARG A 195 -2.51 -7.61 -0.88
C ARG A 195 -2.93 -8.65 -1.90
N SER A 196 -2.77 -8.37 -3.19
CA SER A 196 -3.10 -9.37 -4.22
C SER A 196 -1.93 -10.29 -4.57
N GLN A 197 -0.68 -9.83 -4.43
CA GLN A 197 0.50 -10.57 -4.88
C GLN A 197 1.25 -11.24 -3.72
N HIS A 198 1.71 -12.48 -3.93
CA HIS A 198 2.59 -13.22 -3.00
C HIS A 198 4.05 -12.94 -3.34
N GLN A 199 4.41 -11.67 -3.35
CA GLN A 199 5.77 -11.19 -3.53
C GLN A 199 5.85 -9.89 -2.74
N LEU A 200 6.87 -9.74 -1.88
CA LEU A 200 7.03 -8.51 -1.12
C LEU A 200 7.10 -7.33 -2.09
N HIS A 201 6.19 -6.38 -1.86
CA HIS A 201 6.18 -5.13 -2.57
C HIS A 201 5.82 -3.98 -1.62
N ILE A 202 6.46 -2.84 -1.87
CA ILE A 202 6.29 -1.61 -1.10
C ILE A 202 5.73 -0.55 -2.05
N HIS A 203 4.54 -0.08 -1.74
CA HIS A 203 3.95 1.07 -2.40
C HIS A 203 4.66 2.34 -1.95
N ILE A 204 5.01 3.20 -2.91
CA ILE A 204 5.69 4.47 -2.68
C ILE A 204 4.75 5.59 -3.10
N GLY A 205 4.46 6.50 -2.17
CA GLY A 205 3.59 7.65 -2.39
C GLY A 205 3.83 8.73 -1.35
N THR A 206 2.89 9.66 -1.23
CA THR A 206 2.85 10.60 -0.10
C THR A 206 1.74 10.21 0.87
N LEU A 207 1.77 10.71 2.11
CA LEU A 207 0.70 10.49 3.07
C LEU A 207 -0.59 11.17 2.64
N ALA A 208 -1.73 10.50 2.83
CA ALA A 208 -3.01 11.17 2.78
C ALA A 208 -3.10 12.26 3.87
N PRO A 209 -3.82 13.38 3.63
CA PRO A 209 -3.88 14.51 4.56
C PRO A 209 -4.22 14.17 6.03
N PRO A 210 -5.13 13.21 6.33
CA PRO A 210 -5.40 12.83 7.73
C PRO A 210 -4.17 12.30 8.48
N TYR A 211 -3.27 11.58 7.80
CA TYR A 211 -2.05 11.04 8.41
C TYR A 211 -1.00 12.12 8.64
N LEU A 212 -0.88 13.08 7.72
CA LEU A 212 0.01 14.24 7.91
C LEU A 212 -0.36 15.01 9.18
N ALA A 213 -1.65 15.33 9.34
CA ALA A 213 -2.15 16.03 10.51
C ALA A 213 -1.94 15.22 11.81
N ALA A 214 -2.24 13.92 11.77
CA ALA A 214 -2.08 13.04 12.92
C ALA A 214 -0.60 12.90 13.35
N PHE A 215 0.33 12.78 12.39
CA PHE A 215 1.76 12.64 12.68
C PHE A 215 2.43 13.96 13.08
N ALA A 216 1.88 15.10 12.68
CA ALA A 216 2.35 16.41 13.12
C ALA A 216 2.26 16.57 14.65
N GLY A 217 1.22 16.00 15.28
CA GLY A 217 1.01 16.05 16.73
C GLY A 217 1.81 15.03 17.56
N LEU A 218 2.60 14.16 16.94
CA LEU A 218 3.39 13.15 17.67
C LEU A 218 4.68 13.75 18.20
N ASP A 219 4.95 13.50 19.49
CA ASP A 219 6.17 13.93 20.17
C ASP A 219 7.37 13.08 19.72
N PRO A 220 8.37 13.67 19.04
CA PRO A 220 9.58 12.95 18.67
C PRO A 220 10.46 12.56 19.87
N ALA A 221 10.29 13.20 21.03
CA ALA A 221 10.99 12.86 22.26
C ALA A 221 10.43 11.61 22.97
N ALA A 222 9.27 11.10 22.53
CA ALA A 222 8.71 9.84 23.02
C ALA A 222 9.61 8.62 22.73
N GLY A 223 10.64 8.79 21.88
CA GLY A 223 11.67 7.80 21.63
C GLY A 223 11.10 6.47 21.16
N ASP A 224 11.45 5.40 21.86
CA ASP A 224 11.04 4.04 21.51
C ASP A 224 9.63 3.65 21.97
N ALA A 225 8.90 4.57 22.62
CA ALA A 225 7.56 4.30 23.12
C ALA A 225 6.57 4.08 21.97
N VAL A 226 5.73 3.05 22.11
CA VAL A 226 4.63 2.78 21.19
C VAL A 226 3.44 3.65 21.58
N THR A 227 3.06 4.56 20.69
CA THR A 227 1.87 5.39 20.81
C THR A 227 0.70 4.75 20.07
N ARG A 228 -0.50 4.77 20.65
CA ARG A 228 -1.72 4.39 19.93
C ARG A 228 -2.34 5.61 19.27
N LEU A 229 -2.78 5.43 18.02
CA LEU A 229 -3.36 6.49 17.21
C LEU A 229 -4.59 5.95 16.49
N HIS A 230 -5.70 6.67 16.56
CA HIS A 230 -6.85 6.41 15.70
C HIS A 230 -6.83 7.37 14.51
N VAL A 231 -6.67 6.86 13.30
CA VAL A 231 -6.59 7.68 12.07
C VAL A 231 -7.25 6.94 10.92
N ASN A 232 -8.12 7.65 10.19
CA ASN A 232 -8.87 7.11 9.04
C ASN A 232 -9.59 5.78 9.31
N GLY A 233 -10.12 5.59 10.53
CA GLY A 233 -10.81 4.35 10.94
C GLY A 233 -9.88 3.21 11.39
N TYR A 234 -8.56 3.39 11.36
CA TYR A 234 -7.59 2.41 11.84
C TYR A 234 -7.21 2.66 13.30
N ASP A 235 -7.18 1.62 14.13
CA ASP A 235 -6.45 1.61 15.41
C ASP A 235 -5.00 1.21 15.12
N ALA A 236 -4.12 2.20 15.19
CA ALA A 236 -2.74 2.09 14.78
C ALA A 236 -1.80 2.16 15.97
N ARG A 237 -0.71 1.42 15.88
CA ARG A 237 0.45 1.55 16.77
C ARG A 237 1.52 2.29 16.01
N VAL A 238 2.13 3.28 16.65
CA VAL A 238 3.07 4.21 16.01
C VAL A 238 4.32 4.36 16.86
N ARG A 239 5.48 4.40 16.21
CA ARG A 239 6.76 4.84 16.79
C ARG A 239 7.33 5.95 15.93
N VAL A 240 7.99 6.91 16.58
CA VAL A 240 8.61 8.06 15.92
C VAL A 240 10.09 8.04 16.23
N PHE A 241 10.90 8.27 15.20
CA PHE A 241 12.34 8.30 15.32
C PHE A 241 12.89 9.59 14.72
N PRO A 242 13.86 10.24 15.39
CA PRO A 242 14.57 11.35 14.78
C PRO A 242 15.42 10.86 13.60
N VAL A 243 15.54 11.73 12.59
CA VAL A 243 16.35 11.52 11.40
C VAL A 243 17.30 12.70 11.26
N SER A 244 18.59 12.41 11.15
CA SER A 244 19.60 13.44 10.94
C SER A 244 19.50 14.00 9.52
N PRO A 245 19.64 15.33 9.33
CA PRO A 245 19.67 15.93 7.99
C PRO A 245 20.68 15.23 7.06
N GLY A 246 20.24 14.90 5.84
CA GLY A 246 21.08 14.27 4.82
C GLY A 246 21.37 12.77 5.01
N SER A 247 20.90 12.16 6.10
CA SER A 247 21.02 10.71 6.31
C SER A 247 19.96 9.92 5.54
N ASP A 248 20.25 8.64 5.23
CA ASP A 248 19.21 7.68 4.89
C ASP A 248 18.43 7.33 6.18
N PRO A 249 17.13 7.68 6.27
CA PRO A 249 16.33 7.43 7.48
C PRO A 249 16.17 5.96 7.82
N PHE A 250 16.42 5.05 6.87
CA PHE A 250 16.22 3.62 7.01
C PHE A 250 17.51 2.82 7.19
N ALA A 251 18.69 3.36 6.86
CA ALA A 251 19.93 2.58 6.75
C ALA A 251 20.26 1.70 7.96
N SER A 252 20.01 2.18 9.19
CA SER A 252 20.26 1.45 10.44
C SER A 252 19.00 0.89 11.11
N ARG A 253 17.87 0.85 10.39
CA ARG A 253 16.56 0.51 10.95
C ARG A 253 15.95 -0.68 10.23
N ASP A 254 15.83 -1.79 10.94
CA ASP A 254 15.00 -2.92 10.50
C ASP A 254 13.52 -2.59 10.79
N ILE A 255 12.85 -2.04 9.77
CA ILE A 255 11.42 -1.67 9.85
C ILE A 255 10.55 -2.90 10.15
N GLY A 256 10.93 -4.08 9.66
CA GLY A 256 10.25 -5.33 9.98
C GLY A 256 10.37 -5.69 11.46
N ALA A 257 11.57 -5.62 12.03
CA ALA A 257 11.78 -5.86 13.47
C ALA A 257 11.08 -4.82 14.34
N ILE A 258 11.11 -3.54 13.96
CA ILE A 258 10.39 -2.47 14.65
C ILE A 258 8.89 -2.78 14.68
N ALA A 259 8.31 -3.10 13.51
CA ALA A 259 6.90 -3.46 13.40
C ALA A 259 6.53 -4.67 14.26
N ARG A 260 7.33 -5.75 14.24
CA ARG A 260 7.14 -6.92 15.12
C ARG A 260 7.15 -6.53 16.59
N GLY A 261 8.13 -5.72 17.01
CA GLY A 261 8.24 -5.26 18.40
C GLY A 261 7.07 -4.39 18.88
N MET A 262 6.30 -3.81 17.95
CA MET A 262 5.11 -3.02 18.28
C MET A 262 3.85 -3.89 18.49
N LEU A 263 3.81 -5.11 17.96
CA LEU A 263 2.63 -5.98 17.94
C LEU A 263 2.62 -6.96 19.12
N PRO A 264 1.47 -7.19 19.79
CA PRO A 264 1.38 -8.13 20.90
C PRO A 264 1.77 -9.57 20.54
N GLY A 265 1.35 -10.06 19.36
CA GLY A 265 1.72 -11.37 18.83
C GLY A 265 3.05 -11.38 18.09
N GLY A 266 3.75 -10.25 18.00
CA GLY A 266 5.01 -10.13 17.29
C GLY A 266 4.87 -10.49 15.81
N ALA A 267 5.59 -11.54 15.38
CA ALA A 267 5.60 -11.98 14.00
C ALA A 267 4.25 -12.54 13.50
N SER A 268 3.49 -13.24 14.35
CA SER A 268 2.24 -13.89 13.93
C SER A 268 1.17 -12.90 13.49
N ASP A 269 1.18 -11.69 14.08
CA ASP A 269 0.24 -10.62 13.77
C ASP A 269 0.46 -9.97 12.39
N LEU A 270 1.66 -10.10 11.80
CA LEU A 270 2.00 -9.49 10.49
C LEU A 270 1.20 -10.06 9.32
N THR A 271 0.62 -11.25 9.48
CA THR A 271 -0.34 -11.81 8.51
C THR A 271 -1.57 -10.93 8.32
N THR A 272 -1.93 -10.16 9.34
CA THR A 272 -3.14 -9.31 9.36
C THR A 272 -2.85 -7.81 9.44
N HIS A 273 -1.64 -7.40 9.84
CA HIS A 273 -1.23 -6.00 9.99
C HIS A 273 -0.32 -5.55 8.86
N GLY A 274 -0.65 -4.42 8.22
CA GLY A 274 0.25 -3.77 7.27
C GLY A 274 1.26 -2.87 7.99
N ILE A 275 2.34 -2.54 7.29
CA ILE A 275 3.39 -1.64 7.79
C ILE A 275 3.43 -0.41 6.88
N LEU A 276 3.31 0.77 7.48
CA LEU A 276 3.57 2.05 6.84
C LEU A 276 4.76 2.70 7.52
N ALA A 277 5.71 3.20 6.73
CA ALA A 277 6.80 4.03 7.21
C ALA A 277 6.80 5.35 6.44
N ALA A 278 6.88 6.48 7.13
CA ALA A 278 6.76 7.79 6.50
C ALA A 278 7.72 8.81 7.09
N LEU A 279 8.13 9.75 6.25
CA LEU A 279 8.94 10.89 6.62
C LEU A 279 8.05 12.12 6.83
N VAL A 280 8.24 12.85 7.92
CA VAL A 280 7.46 14.04 8.27
C VAL A 280 8.34 15.12 8.89
N GLY A 281 7.84 16.36 8.93
CA GLY A 281 8.60 17.51 9.42
C GLY A 281 9.78 17.82 8.51
N GLY A 282 9.58 17.79 7.19
CA GLY A 282 10.64 18.02 6.22
C GLY A 282 11.66 16.89 6.10
N GLY A 283 11.31 15.69 6.57
CA GLY A 283 12.22 14.52 6.58
C GLY A 283 13.04 14.36 7.86
N SER A 284 12.83 15.21 8.86
CA SER A 284 13.53 15.14 10.16
C SER A 284 13.01 14.04 11.09
N ARG A 285 11.87 13.43 10.77
CA ARG A 285 11.26 12.37 11.57
C ARG A 285 10.83 11.22 10.68
N LEU A 286 11.16 10.01 11.10
CA LEU A 286 10.61 8.76 10.57
C LEU A 286 9.51 8.26 11.49
N VAL A 287 8.33 8.05 10.94
CA VAL A 287 7.19 7.46 11.62
C VAL A 287 6.99 6.05 11.10
N VAL A 288 6.97 5.05 11.99
CA VAL A 288 6.60 3.67 11.66
C VAL A 288 5.24 3.39 12.28
N LEU A 289 4.30 2.96 11.45
CA LEU A 289 2.92 2.65 11.80
C LEU A 289 2.61 1.20 11.44
N VAL A 290 1.97 0.49 12.36
CA VAL A 290 1.34 -0.80 12.09
C VAL A 290 -0.13 -0.75 12.44
N ALA A 291 -0.98 -1.26 11.53
CA ALA A 291 -2.41 -1.34 11.74
C ALA A 291 -3.00 -2.55 11.00
N ARG A 292 -4.08 -3.10 11.56
CA ARG A 292 -4.78 -4.24 10.98
C ARG A 292 -5.44 -3.84 9.66
N ARG A 293 -5.25 -4.66 8.62
CA ARG A 293 -5.83 -4.46 7.27
C ARG A 293 -5.56 -3.08 6.66
N LEU A 294 -4.39 -2.52 6.96
CA LEU A 294 -3.95 -1.26 6.36
C LEU A 294 -4.01 -1.37 4.82
N ASP A 295 -4.64 -0.40 4.17
CA ASP A 295 -4.86 -0.37 2.73
C ASP A 295 -4.00 0.71 2.06
N ARG A 296 -3.69 0.56 0.79
CA ARG A 296 -2.91 1.52 0.01
C ARG A 296 -3.63 2.86 -0.18
N VAL A 297 -4.92 2.97 0.16
CA VAL A 297 -5.67 4.24 0.14
C VAL A 297 -5.14 5.25 1.15
N GLU A 298 -4.30 4.81 2.10
CA GLU A 298 -3.58 5.70 3.01
C GLU A 298 -2.47 6.49 2.31
N LEU A 299 -2.08 6.08 1.10
CA LEU A 299 -1.15 6.80 0.25
C LEU A 299 -1.89 7.67 -0.75
N ASN A 300 -1.40 8.89 -0.90
CA ASN A 300 -1.75 9.83 -1.96
C ASN A 300 -0.72 9.72 -3.11
N TYR A 301 -1.21 9.32 -4.29
CA TYR A 301 -0.42 9.21 -5.52
C TYR A 301 -0.60 10.41 -6.45
N LYS A 302 -1.13 11.53 -5.92
CA LYS A 302 -1.24 12.80 -6.63
C LYS A 302 -0.08 13.70 -6.24
N ALA A 303 0.66 14.16 -7.24
CA ALA A 303 1.72 15.13 -7.13
C ALA A 303 1.41 16.37 -7.98
N PRO A 304 1.97 17.55 -7.66
CA PRO A 304 1.81 18.76 -8.48
C PRO A 304 2.31 18.59 -9.92
N HIS A 305 3.29 17.71 -10.12
CA HIS A 305 3.85 17.35 -11.41
C HIS A 305 3.80 15.83 -11.60
N ALA A 306 3.55 15.39 -12.82
CA ALA A 306 3.59 13.97 -13.15
C ALA A 306 5.00 13.41 -12.90
N CYS A 307 5.05 12.23 -12.28
CA CYS A 307 6.31 11.54 -12.04
C CYS A 307 6.65 10.58 -13.18
N ARG A 308 7.90 10.17 -13.27
CA ARG A 308 8.39 9.16 -14.23
C ARG A 308 9.63 8.46 -13.70
N LEU A 309 9.94 7.30 -14.26
CA LEU A 309 11.26 6.68 -14.09
C LEU A 309 12.33 7.58 -14.73
N ARG A 310 13.48 7.66 -14.08
CA ARG A 310 14.73 8.15 -14.68
C ARG A 310 15.31 7.07 -15.54
#